data_AF-A0A7S0RZ03-F1
#
_entry.id   AF-A0A7S0RZ03-F1
#
_cell.length_a   1.000
_cell.length_b   1.000
_cell.length_c   1.000
_cell.angle_alpha   90.00
_cell.angle_beta   90.00
_cell.angle_gamma   90.00
#
_symmetry.space_group_name_H-M   'P 1'
#
loop_
_entity.id
_entity.type
_entity.pdbx_description
1 polymer ?
#
loop_
_entity_poly.entity_id
_entity_poly.type
_entity_poly.pdbx_seq_one_letter_code
_entity_poly.pdbx_strand_id
1 'polypeptide(L)'
;KKPGGGGGGGGERLKEEARLAREREKEEARRAKEAEKARAAAEKEARKAEQQREKERRAEEKKREKEEKKKEKEAAKAAEKSTGGRGRGGAAHAVAEGPPDDEKLEMDKLVEEQRRAAGLPPLVEGAEPSGPELPTPERPEFPPASLGLAPAFGGELGGDVGLGGDMLLVAGFIHSFPELLGLRPLPSVDDIAQAVYDGEDSMLLASIHTALLRTVLADMEEAHAAGAHITTGLGPGVSIDRGLQHAGLLLEEAWAWGYDVESWRAHLNMLTWPEVLRELAVAATVG
;
A
#
# COMPACT_ATOMS: atom_id res chain seq x y z
N LYS A 1 -13.39 65.87 97.78
CA LYS A 1 -14.27 65.28 96.74
C LYS A 1 -13.57 65.47 95.38
N LYS A 2 -13.08 64.39 94.75
CA LYS A 2 -12.64 64.30 93.32
C LYS A 2 -13.87 64.48 92.38
N PRO A 3 -13.77 64.54 91.02
CA PRO A 3 -12.64 64.24 90.09
C PRO A 3 -12.42 65.38 89.04
N GLY A 4 -11.49 65.41 88.10
CA GLY A 4 -10.59 64.39 87.52
C GLY A 4 -10.89 64.17 86.03
N GLY A 5 -9.98 64.59 85.15
CA GLY A 5 -9.67 63.98 83.84
C GLY A 5 -10.66 64.16 82.67
N GLY A 6 -10.15 64.53 81.49
CA GLY A 6 -10.93 64.42 80.25
C GLY A 6 -10.40 65.23 79.07
N GLY A 7 -9.12 65.09 78.72
CA GLY A 7 -8.53 65.74 77.54
C GLY A 7 -7.65 64.76 76.77
N GLY A 8 -8.24 63.96 75.89
CA GLY A 8 -7.54 62.98 75.07
C GLY A 8 -8.50 61.93 74.53
N GLY A 9 -8.99 62.12 73.30
CA GLY A 9 -9.92 61.17 72.68
C GLY A 9 -10.39 61.54 71.27
N GLY A 10 -10.26 62.80 70.86
CA GLY A 10 -10.60 63.24 69.50
C GLY A 10 -9.52 62.94 68.45
N GLY A 11 -8.23 63.01 68.82
CA GLY A 11 -7.12 62.83 67.89
C GLY A 11 -6.84 61.39 67.50
N GLU A 12 -7.12 60.42 68.36
CA GLU A 12 -6.90 58.98 68.08
C GLU A 12 -7.98 58.41 67.16
N ARG A 13 -9.25 58.80 67.34
CA ARG A 13 -10.37 58.36 66.49
C ARG A 13 -10.23 58.80 65.04
N LEU A 14 -9.82 60.06 64.81
CA LEU A 14 -9.56 60.58 63.45
C LEU A 14 -8.38 59.87 62.77
N LYS A 15 -7.36 59.47 63.53
CA LYS A 15 -6.17 58.76 63.02
C LYS A 15 -6.48 57.30 62.70
N GLU A 16 -7.36 56.69 63.48
CA GLU A 16 -7.85 55.32 63.27
C GLU A 16 -8.81 55.25 62.08
N GLU A 17 -9.74 56.21 61.94
CA GLU A 17 -10.63 56.34 60.77
C GLU A 17 -9.84 56.58 59.48
N ALA A 18 -8.80 57.42 59.51
CA ALA A 18 -7.92 57.63 58.36
C ALA A 18 -7.10 56.36 57.99
N ARG A 19 -6.70 55.56 58.99
CA ARG A 19 -6.01 54.28 58.75
C ARG A 19 -6.96 53.26 58.12
N LEU A 20 -8.19 53.18 58.61
CA LEU A 20 -9.23 52.29 58.10
C LEU A 20 -9.66 52.67 56.67
N ALA A 21 -9.77 53.96 56.37
CA ALA A 21 -10.08 54.44 55.02
C ALA A 21 -8.97 54.08 54.02
N ARG A 22 -7.70 54.25 54.41
CA ARG A 22 -6.54 53.88 53.57
C ARG A 22 -6.42 52.37 53.37
N GLU A 23 -6.84 51.58 54.34
CA GLU A 23 -6.85 50.12 54.24
C GLU A 23 -7.96 49.63 53.31
N ARG A 24 -9.17 50.22 53.40
CA ARG A 24 -10.29 49.96 52.48
C ARG A 24 -9.95 50.35 51.04
N GLU A 25 -9.31 51.50 50.83
CA GLU A 25 -8.88 51.94 49.50
C GLU A 25 -7.84 50.99 48.88
N LYS A 26 -6.92 50.44 49.69
CA LYS A 26 -5.96 49.43 49.23
C LYS A 26 -6.62 48.08 48.93
N GLU A 27 -7.63 47.67 49.71
CA GLU A 27 -8.36 46.43 49.48
C GLU A 27 -9.23 46.52 48.22
N GLU A 28 -9.91 47.65 48.01
CA GLU A 28 -10.69 47.92 46.80
C GLU A 28 -9.79 48.00 45.56
N ALA A 29 -8.62 48.64 45.64
CA ALA A 29 -7.65 48.63 44.55
C ALA A 29 -7.13 47.23 44.21
N ARG A 30 -6.94 46.36 45.22
CA ARG A 30 -6.50 44.97 45.01
C ARG A 30 -7.62 44.14 44.36
N ARG A 31 -8.86 44.29 44.83
CA ARG A 31 -10.04 43.63 44.23
C ARG A 31 -10.31 44.11 42.81
N ALA A 32 -10.15 45.40 42.52
CA ALA A 32 -10.31 45.93 41.17
C ALA A 32 -9.28 45.34 40.21
N LYS A 33 -8.01 45.27 40.62
CA LYS A 33 -6.93 44.66 39.82
C LYS A 33 -7.12 43.16 39.61
N GLU A 34 -7.63 42.44 40.60
CA GLU A 34 -7.94 41.01 40.50
C GLU A 34 -9.14 40.74 39.58
N ALA A 35 -10.20 41.56 39.69
CA ALA A 35 -11.36 41.49 38.81
C ALA A 35 -11.01 41.80 37.35
N GLU A 36 -10.12 42.78 37.11
CA GLU A 36 -9.63 43.11 35.76
C GLU A 36 -8.83 41.94 35.16
N LYS A 37 -7.94 41.33 35.94
CA LYS A 37 -7.15 40.16 35.49
C LYS A 37 -8.03 38.94 35.22
N ALA A 38 -9.06 38.70 36.03
CA ALA A 38 -10.02 37.62 35.83
C ALA A 38 -10.86 37.82 34.55
N ARG A 39 -11.29 39.06 34.28
CA ARG A 39 -12.01 39.40 33.04
C ARG A 39 -11.14 39.23 31.80
N ALA A 40 -9.88 39.68 31.85
CA ALA A 40 -8.93 39.52 30.74
C ALA A 40 -8.60 38.03 30.46
N ALA A 41 -8.53 37.19 31.50
CA ALA A 41 -8.34 35.75 31.34
C ALA A 41 -9.56 35.08 30.69
N ALA A 42 -10.78 35.41 31.16
CA ALA A 42 -12.03 34.88 30.60
C ALA A 42 -12.23 35.30 29.13
N GLU A 43 -11.88 36.54 28.77
CA GLU A 43 -11.95 37.02 27.39
C GLU A 43 -10.96 36.28 26.48
N LYS A 44 -9.74 36.03 26.95
CA LYS A 44 -8.73 35.26 26.20
C LYS A 44 -9.12 33.79 26.03
N GLU A 45 -9.79 33.20 27.02
CA GLU A 45 -10.31 31.83 26.95
C GLU A 45 -11.49 31.72 25.99
N ALA A 46 -12.45 32.66 26.07
CA ALA A 46 -13.58 32.74 25.15
C ALA A 46 -13.11 32.90 23.69
N ARG A 47 -12.12 33.76 23.44
CA ARG A 47 -11.53 33.96 22.09
C ARG A 47 -10.86 32.70 21.55
N LYS A 48 -10.19 31.92 22.40
CA LYS A 48 -9.58 30.63 21.99
C LYS A 48 -10.65 29.58 21.68
N ALA A 49 -11.70 29.49 22.50
CA ALA A 49 -12.81 28.57 22.29
C ALA A 49 -13.58 28.90 21.00
N GLU A 50 -13.79 30.18 20.70
CA GLU A 50 -14.42 30.62 19.45
C GLU A 50 -13.56 30.29 18.22
N GLN A 51 -12.24 30.54 18.28
CA GLN A 51 -11.32 30.18 17.20
C GLN A 51 -11.27 28.66 16.94
N GLN A 52 -11.38 27.84 17.99
CA GLN A 52 -11.38 26.38 17.84
C GLN A 52 -12.69 25.89 17.20
N ARG A 53 -13.84 26.44 17.61
CA ARG A 53 -15.14 26.17 17.00
C ARG A 53 -15.21 26.60 15.53
N GLU A 54 -14.62 27.74 15.18
CA GLU A 54 -14.58 28.20 13.79
C GLU A 54 -13.69 27.29 12.91
N LYS A 55 -12.55 26.82 13.44
CA LYS A 55 -11.68 25.86 12.75
C LYS A 55 -12.36 24.51 12.53
N GLU A 56 -13.07 23.99 13.53
CA GLU A 56 -13.85 22.76 13.42
C GLU A 56 -14.95 22.89 12.35
N ARG A 57 -15.69 24.01 12.36
CA ARG A 57 -16.75 24.27 11.38
C ARG A 57 -16.22 24.35 9.94
N ARG A 58 -15.06 25.02 9.73
CA ARG A 58 -14.39 25.08 8.42
C ARG A 58 -13.85 23.72 7.96
N ALA A 59 -13.41 22.86 8.87
CA ALA A 59 -12.93 21.53 8.53
C ALA A 59 -14.10 20.60 8.13
N GLU A 60 -15.22 20.70 8.82
CA GLU A 60 -16.45 19.95 8.51
C GLU A 60 -17.04 20.37 7.16
N GLU A 61 -17.11 21.66 6.87
CA GLU A 61 -17.59 22.18 5.59
C GLU A 61 -16.72 21.71 4.41
N LYS A 62 -15.38 21.77 4.56
CA LYS A 62 -14.44 21.24 3.56
C LYS A 62 -14.56 19.72 3.37
N LYS A 63 -14.91 18.97 4.42
CA LYS A 63 -15.14 17.52 4.32
C LYS A 63 -16.43 17.24 3.55
N ARG A 64 -17.50 17.99 3.82
CA ARG A 64 -18.78 17.88 3.11
C ARG A 64 -18.64 18.23 1.61
N GLU A 65 -17.93 19.31 1.27
CA GLU A 65 -17.68 19.65 -0.15
C GLU A 65 -16.89 18.56 -0.90
N LYS A 66 -15.93 17.91 -0.25
CA LYS A 66 -15.17 16.80 -0.86
C LYS A 66 -16.03 15.55 -1.03
N GLU A 67 -16.90 15.25 -0.08
CA GLU A 67 -17.85 14.14 -0.18
C GLU A 67 -18.91 14.37 -1.26
N GLU A 68 -19.44 15.60 -1.38
CA GLU A 68 -20.38 15.96 -2.44
C GLU A 68 -19.74 15.90 -3.83
N LYS A 69 -18.51 16.42 -4.00
CA LYS A 69 -17.77 16.28 -5.27
C LYS A 69 -17.46 14.83 -5.63
N LYS A 70 -17.19 13.97 -4.64
CA LYS A 70 -16.98 12.53 -4.88
C LYS A 70 -18.28 11.85 -5.31
N LYS A 71 -19.39 12.18 -4.65
CA LYS A 71 -20.73 11.65 -4.95
C LYS A 71 -21.23 12.10 -6.33
N GLU A 72 -20.98 13.34 -6.73
CA GLU A 72 -21.33 13.85 -8.07
C GLU A 72 -20.48 13.19 -9.17
N LYS A 73 -19.17 13.00 -8.95
CA LYS A 73 -18.29 12.28 -9.88
C LYS A 73 -18.67 10.82 -10.05
N GLU A 74 -19.11 10.16 -8.98
CA GLU A 74 -19.61 8.78 -9.02
C GLU A 74 -20.99 8.70 -9.69
N ALA A 75 -21.89 9.64 -9.42
CA ALA A 75 -23.19 9.72 -10.09
C ALA A 75 -23.07 9.99 -11.60
N ALA A 76 -22.13 10.85 -12.02
CA ALA A 76 -21.85 11.11 -13.43
C ALA A 76 -21.33 9.85 -14.15
N LYS A 77 -20.40 9.11 -13.53
CA LYS A 77 -19.91 7.82 -14.06
C LYS A 77 -21.01 6.76 -14.12
N ALA A 78 -21.94 6.74 -13.17
CA ALA A 78 -23.07 5.81 -13.17
C ALA A 78 -24.13 6.15 -14.24
N ALA A 79 -24.36 7.44 -14.49
CA ALA A 79 -25.26 7.92 -15.55
C ALA A 79 -24.69 7.66 -16.95
N GLU A 80 -23.37 7.77 -17.13
CA GLU A 80 -22.69 7.43 -18.38
C GLU A 80 -22.77 5.91 -18.68
N LYS A 81 -22.62 5.07 -17.66
CA LYS A 81 -22.78 3.60 -17.79
C LYS A 81 -24.22 3.17 -18.08
N SER A 82 -25.23 3.88 -17.56
CA SER A 82 -26.64 3.50 -17.78
C SER A 82 -27.17 3.91 -19.15
N THR A 83 -26.66 5.00 -19.73
CA THR A 83 -27.05 5.45 -21.07
C THR A 83 -26.31 4.70 -22.19
N GLY A 84 -25.11 4.19 -21.94
CA GLY A 84 -24.37 3.31 -22.88
C GLY A 84 -24.84 1.86 -22.95
N GLY A 85 -25.62 1.38 -21.98
CA GLY A 85 -26.00 -0.03 -21.83
C GLY A 85 -27.11 -0.54 -22.74
N ARG A 86 -27.76 0.30 -23.56
CA ARG A 86 -28.96 -0.10 -24.34
C ARG A 86 -28.71 -0.46 -25.81
N GLY A 87 -27.47 -0.38 -26.31
CA GLY A 87 -27.17 -0.60 -27.73
C GLY A 87 -25.90 -1.38 -28.09
N ARG A 88 -25.15 -1.92 -27.12
CA ARG A 88 -23.82 -2.55 -27.35
C ARG A 88 -23.69 -3.96 -26.79
N GLY A 89 -24.74 -4.78 -26.85
CA GLY A 89 -24.67 -6.17 -26.38
C GLY A 89 -23.56 -7.02 -27.04
N GLY A 90 -23.27 -6.80 -28.33
CA GLY A 90 -22.22 -7.55 -29.03
C GLY A 90 -20.82 -6.90 -29.00
N ALA A 91 -20.75 -5.57 -29.06
CA ALA A 91 -19.46 -4.87 -29.15
C ALA A 91 -18.78 -4.62 -27.79
N ALA A 92 -19.49 -4.76 -26.68
CA ALA A 92 -18.91 -4.58 -25.35
C ALA A 92 -18.10 -5.79 -24.86
N HIS A 93 -18.39 -7.00 -25.36
CA HIS A 93 -17.60 -8.19 -25.01
C HIS A 93 -16.19 -8.12 -25.61
N ALA A 94 -16.11 -7.72 -26.89
CA ALA A 94 -14.84 -7.54 -27.61
C ALA A 94 -13.98 -6.33 -27.16
N VAL A 95 -14.49 -5.46 -26.27
CA VAL A 95 -13.73 -4.33 -25.69
C VAL A 95 -13.34 -4.62 -24.23
N ALA A 96 -13.94 -5.64 -23.61
CA ALA A 96 -13.62 -6.06 -22.24
C ALA A 96 -12.55 -7.16 -22.21
N GLU A 97 -12.55 -8.08 -23.19
CA GLU A 97 -11.38 -8.87 -23.56
C GLU A 97 -10.49 -7.97 -24.44
N GLY A 98 -9.19 -7.87 -24.15
CA GLY A 98 -8.26 -7.14 -25.01
C GLY A 98 -8.13 -7.76 -26.41
N PRO A 99 -7.13 -7.34 -27.21
CA PRO A 99 -6.74 -8.10 -28.39
C PRO A 99 -6.64 -9.60 -28.03
N PRO A 100 -7.17 -10.50 -28.87
CA PRO A 100 -7.11 -11.92 -28.57
C PRO A 100 -5.65 -12.35 -28.41
N ASP A 101 -5.40 -13.19 -27.42
CA ASP A 101 -4.08 -13.74 -27.13
C ASP A 101 -3.54 -14.50 -28.35
N ASP A 102 -2.25 -14.39 -28.61
CA ASP A 102 -1.59 -15.04 -29.75
C ASP A 102 -1.77 -16.56 -29.69
N GLU A 103 -1.73 -17.13 -28.48
CA GLU A 103 -2.00 -18.56 -28.27
C GLU A 103 -3.42 -18.95 -28.68
N LYS A 104 -4.42 -18.12 -28.36
CA LYS A 104 -5.82 -18.36 -28.71
C LYS A 104 -6.02 -18.27 -30.23
N LEU A 105 -5.42 -17.27 -30.86
CA LEU A 105 -5.44 -17.09 -32.31
C LEU A 105 -4.82 -18.27 -33.05
N GLU A 106 -3.74 -18.86 -32.53
CA GLU A 106 -3.13 -20.05 -33.11
C GLU A 106 -4.01 -21.29 -32.96
N MET A 107 -4.61 -21.48 -31.79
CA MET A 107 -5.55 -22.58 -31.53
C MET A 107 -6.79 -22.51 -32.43
N ASP A 108 -7.38 -21.33 -32.59
CA ASP A 108 -8.55 -21.11 -33.44
C ASP A 108 -8.25 -21.47 -34.90
N LYS A 109 -7.06 -21.10 -35.40
CA LYS A 109 -6.60 -21.50 -36.75
C LYS A 109 -6.50 -23.01 -36.91
N LEU A 110 -5.92 -23.72 -35.93
CA LEU A 110 -5.82 -25.18 -35.97
C LEU A 110 -7.20 -25.85 -35.98
N VAL A 111 -8.14 -25.34 -35.17
CA VAL A 111 -9.52 -25.83 -35.14
C VAL A 111 -10.21 -25.59 -36.48
N GLU A 112 -10.06 -24.41 -37.07
CA GLU A 112 -10.60 -24.10 -38.39
C GLU A 112 -10.04 -25.00 -39.49
N GLU A 113 -8.73 -25.25 -39.49
CA GLU A 113 -8.07 -26.16 -40.44
C GLU A 113 -8.59 -27.60 -40.29
N GLN A 114 -8.73 -28.08 -39.06
CA GLN A 114 -9.26 -29.42 -38.77
C GLN A 114 -10.72 -29.55 -39.22
N ARG A 115 -11.57 -28.55 -38.95
CA ARG A 115 -12.97 -28.52 -39.42
C ARG A 115 -13.05 -28.45 -40.94
N ARG A 116 -12.20 -27.64 -41.58
CA ARG A 116 -12.10 -27.56 -43.04
C ARG A 116 -11.68 -28.90 -43.65
N ALA A 117 -10.72 -29.60 -43.05
CA ALA A 117 -10.30 -30.93 -43.48
C ALA A 117 -11.42 -31.98 -43.32
N ALA A 118 -12.26 -31.83 -42.29
CA ALA A 118 -13.45 -32.64 -42.07
C ALA A 118 -14.67 -32.21 -42.93
N GLY A 119 -14.55 -31.16 -43.74
CA GLY A 119 -15.65 -30.63 -44.57
C GLY A 119 -16.76 -29.93 -43.77
N LEU A 120 -16.48 -29.53 -42.53
CA LEU A 120 -17.41 -28.83 -41.65
C LEU A 120 -17.33 -27.31 -41.85
N PRO A 121 -18.44 -26.57 -41.65
CA PRO A 121 -18.43 -25.11 -41.68
C PRO A 121 -17.57 -24.55 -40.55
N PRO A 122 -17.06 -23.31 -40.64
CA PRO A 122 -16.31 -22.66 -39.55
C PRO A 122 -17.16 -22.45 -38.30
N LEU A 123 -16.52 -22.30 -37.14
CA LEU A 123 -17.22 -21.94 -35.90
C LEU A 123 -17.59 -20.46 -35.96
N VAL A 124 -18.85 -20.13 -35.66
CA VAL A 124 -19.31 -18.74 -35.56
C VAL A 124 -19.59 -18.47 -34.10
N GLU A 125 -18.97 -17.42 -33.57
CA GLU A 125 -19.12 -17.03 -32.17
C GLU A 125 -20.60 -16.74 -31.84
N GLY A 126 -21.14 -17.43 -30.84
CA GLY A 126 -22.54 -17.33 -30.43
C GLY A 126 -23.55 -18.16 -31.24
N ALA A 127 -23.10 -19.01 -32.16
CA ALA A 127 -23.94 -19.99 -32.84
C ALA A 127 -23.67 -21.42 -32.36
N GLU A 128 -24.71 -22.25 -32.28
CA GLU A 128 -24.57 -23.68 -32.00
C GLU A 128 -23.69 -24.35 -33.07
N PRO A 129 -22.62 -25.06 -32.69
CA PRO A 129 -21.74 -25.71 -33.64
C PRO A 129 -22.50 -26.77 -34.43
N SER A 130 -22.53 -26.64 -35.76
CA SER A 130 -23.14 -27.65 -36.63
C SER A 130 -22.15 -28.77 -36.95
N GLY A 131 -22.53 -30.01 -36.65
CA GLY A 131 -21.76 -31.23 -36.98
C GLY A 131 -21.21 -31.97 -35.75
N PRO A 132 -20.48 -33.08 -35.98
CA PRO A 132 -19.82 -33.83 -34.91
C PRO A 132 -18.71 -33.00 -34.25
N GLU A 133 -18.56 -33.17 -32.94
CA GLU A 133 -17.46 -32.57 -32.16
C GLU A 133 -16.14 -33.26 -32.55
N LEU A 134 -15.17 -32.47 -33.01
CA LEU A 134 -13.85 -32.95 -33.38
C LEU A 134 -12.91 -32.91 -32.16
N PRO A 135 -11.91 -33.80 -32.08
CA PRO A 135 -10.89 -33.74 -31.03
C PRO A 135 -10.16 -32.40 -31.07
N THR A 136 -9.86 -31.81 -29.91
CA THR A 136 -9.05 -30.59 -29.83
C THR A 136 -7.69 -30.83 -30.53
N PRO A 137 -7.30 -29.97 -31.49
CA PRO A 137 -6.04 -30.14 -32.19
C PRO A 137 -4.86 -29.94 -31.23
N GLU A 138 -3.82 -30.74 -31.39
CA GLU A 138 -2.55 -30.57 -30.67
C GLU A 138 -1.72 -29.47 -31.32
N ARG A 139 -1.12 -28.60 -30.51
CA ARG A 139 -0.18 -27.60 -31.01
C ARG A 139 1.12 -28.28 -31.42
N PRO A 140 1.77 -27.81 -32.51
CA PRO A 140 3.11 -28.27 -32.84
C PRO A 140 4.07 -27.93 -31.69
N GLU A 141 5.00 -28.85 -31.40
CA GLU A 141 6.03 -28.62 -30.39
C GLU A 141 6.90 -27.41 -30.77
N PHE A 142 7.09 -26.51 -29.80
CA PHE A 142 7.98 -25.36 -29.91
C PHE A 142 9.16 -25.52 -28.95
N PRO A 143 10.41 -25.27 -29.38
CA PRO A 143 10.83 -24.90 -30.73
C PRO A 143 10.76 -26.08 -31.73
N PRO A 144 10.54 -25.83 -33.03
CA PRO A 144 10.44 -26.91 -34.01
C PRO A 144 11.75 -27.70 -34.13
N ALA A 145 11.65 -29.03 -34.16
CA ALA A 145 12.80 -29.93 -34.22
C ALA A 145 13.75 -29.69 -35.42
N SER A 146 13.25 -29.06 -36.49
CA SER A 146 14.05 -28.68 -37.66
C SER A 146 15.14 -27.66 -37.37
N LEU A 147 15.03 -26.89 -36.27
CA LEU A 147 16.04 -25.90 -35.89
C LEU A 147 17.30 -26.53 -35.28
N GLY A 148 17.26 -27.79 -34.85
CA GLY A 148 18.42 -28.50 -34.30
C GLY A 148 19.10 -27.74 -33.15
N LEU A 149 18.33 -27.06 -32.31
CA LEU A 149 18.86 -26.22 -31.24
C LEU A 149 19.59 -27.07 -30.20
N ALA A 150 20.75 -26.59 -29.77
CA ALA A 150 21.42 -27.13 -28.60
C ALA A 150 20.73 -26.61 -27.33
N PRO A 151 20.68 -27.41 -26.23
CA PRO A 151 20.22 -26.93 -24.94
C PRO A 151 21.02 -25.71 -24.50
N ALA A 152 20.32 -24.66 -24.04
CA ALA A 152 20.95 -23.44 -23.55
C ALA A 152 21.80 -23.68 -22.29
N PHE A 153 21.39 -24.65 -21.47
CA PHE A 153 22.07 -25.06 -20.26
C PHE A 153 22.30 -26.58 -20.26
N GLY A 154 23.41 -27.00 -19.66
CA GLY A 154 23.73 -28.40 -19.40
C GLY A 154 23.66 -28.73 -17.91
N GLY A 155 23.66 -30.03 -17.59
CA GLY A 155 23.66 -30.51 -16.21
C GLY A 155 22.40 -30.10 -15.44
N GLU A 156 22.58 -29.66 -14.19
CA GLU A 156 21.49 -29.28 -13.26
C GLU A 156 20.76 -27.99 -13.67
N LEU A 157 21.36 -27.18 -14.54
CA LEU A 157 20.74 -25.98 -15.09
C LEU A 157 19.83 -26.28 -16.29
N GLY A 158 19.97 -27.46 -16.91
CA GLY A 158 19.23 -27.86 -18.11
C GLY A 158 18.04 -28.77 -17.83
N GLY A 159 17.12 -28.85 -18.80
CA GLY A 159 15.92 -29.69 -18.75
C GLY A 159 14.68 -28.97 -18.21
N ASP A 160 13.53 -29.65 -18.22
CA ASP A 160 12.22 -29.06 -17.87
C ASP A 160 12.10 -28.64 -16.40
N VAL A 161 12.93 -29.22 -15.54
CA VAL A 161 13.02 -28.91 -14.10
C VAL A 161 14.36 -28.24 -13.73
N GLY A 162 15.14 -27.84 -14.74
CA GLY A 162 16.45 -27.22 -14.54
C GLY A 162 16.33 -25.78 -14.04
N LEU A 163 17.27 -25.36 -13.19
CA LEU A 163 17.29 -24.02 -12.59
C LEU A 163 17.64 -22.89 -13.58
N GLY A 164 18.03 -23.22 -14.81
CA GLY A 164 18.50 -22.25 -15.80
C GLY A 164 17.42 -21.22 -16.20
N GLY A 165 16.16 -21.64 -16.28
CA GLY A 165 15.04 -20.73 -16.56
C GLY A 165 14.85 -19.69 -15.46
N ASP A 166 14.80 -20.13 -14.21
CA ASP A 166 14.66 -19.26 -13.05
C ASP A 166 15.86 -18.32 -12.90
N MET A 167 17.07 -18.81 -13.18
CA MET A 167 18.28 -17.99 -13.18
C MET A 167 18.21 -16.87 -14.23
N LEU A 168 17.73 -17.17 -15.44
CA LEU A 168 17.53 -16.14 -16.48
C LEU A 168 16.45 -15.12 -16.08
N LEU A 169 15.42 -15.56 -15.37
CA LEU A 169 14.38 -14.66 -14.85
C LEU A 169 14.94 -13.71 -13.79
N VAL A 170 15.74 -14.24 -12.85
CA VAL A 170 16.45 -13.44 -11.84
C VAL A 170 17.43 -12.47 -12.51
N ALA A 171 18.21 -12.93 -13.49
CA ALA A 171 19.13 -12.07 -14.23
C ALA A 171 18.37 -10.96 -14.98
N GLY A 172 17.26 -11.30 -15.65
CA GLY A 172 16.40 -10.35 -16.33
C GLY A 172 15.84 -9.28 -15.38
N PHE A 173 15.40 -9.68 -14.18
CA PHE A 173 14.94 -8.74 -13.15
C PHE A 173 16.05 -7.80 -12.68
N ILE A 174 17.24 -8.33 -12.37
CA ILE A 174 18.40 -7.53 -11.92
C ILE A 174 18.81 -6.50 -12.98
N HIS A 175 18.83 -6.90 -14.25
CA HIS A 175 19.18 -6.01 -15.37
C HIS A 175 18.09 -4.99 -15.69
N SER A 176 16.82 -5.32 -15.43
CA SER A 176 15.69 -4.41 -15.64
C SER A 176 15.54 -3.36 -14.54
N PHE A 177 15.90 -3.72 -13.29
CA PHE A 177 15.72 -2.87 -12.12
C PHE A 177 17.03 -2.61 -11.34
N PRO A 178 18.10 -2.14 -12.01
CA PRO A 178 19.41 -1.98 -11.38
C PRO A 178 19.42 -0.89 -10.30
N GLU A 179 18.67 0.18 -10.51
CA GLU A 179 18.58 1.31 -9.57
C GLU A 179 17.71 0.96 -8.36
N LEU A 180 16.68 0.13 -8.53
CA LEU A 180 15.85 -0.37 -7.42
C LEU A 180 16.69 -1.23 -6.47
N LEU A 181 17.52 -2.10 -7.03
CA LEU A 181 18.35 -3.03 -6.26
C LEU A 181 19.66 -2.40 -5.77
N GLY A 182 20.09 -1.28 -6.36
CA GLY A 182 21.35 -0.63 -6.03
C GLY A 182 22.58 -1.50 -6.31
N LEU A 183 22.48 -2.50 -7.19
CA LEU A 183 23.56 -3.43 -7.52
C LEU A 183 24.48 -2.82 -8.58
N ARG A 184 25.75 -2.61 -8.23
CA ARG A 184 26.79 -2.10 -9.15
C ARG A 184 28.15 -2.74 -8.84
N PRO A 185 28.87 -3.28 -9.83
CA PRO A 185 28.46 -3.49 -11.23
C PRO A 185 27.33 -4.51 -11.37
N LEU A 186 26.64 -4.53 -12.52
CA LEU A 186 25.60 -5.53 -12.78
C LEU A 186 26.26 -6.88 -13.09
N PRO A 187 25.83 -7.97 -12.42
CA PRO A 187 26.40 -9.29 -12.64
C PRO A 187 25.97 -9.84 -14.01
N SER A 188 26.86 -10.57 -14.67
CA SER A 188 26.51 -11.39 -15.82
C SER A 188 25.76 -12.64 -15.39
N VAL A 189 25.17 -13.36 -16.35
CA VAL A 189 24.52 -14.65 -16.08
C VAL A 189 25.52 -15.66 -15.54
N ASP A 190 26.76 -15.66 -16.04
CA ASP A 190 27.84 -16.52 -15.54
C ASP A 190 28.24 -16.17 -14.10
N ASP A 191 28.28 -14.88 -13.74
CA ASP A 191 28.55 -14.47 -12.36
C ASP A 191 27.46 -14.95 -11.39
N ILE A 192 26.19 -14.89 -11.82
CA ILE A 192 25.06 -15.40 -11.01
C ILE A 192 25.14 -16.92 -10.87
N ALA A 193 25.43 -17.64 -11.96
CA ALA A 193 25.60 -19.09 -11.94
C ALA A 193 26.73 -19.50 -10.98
N GLN A 194 27.87 -18.81 -11.05
CA GLN A 194 29.00 -19.05 -10.14
C GLN A 194 28.62 -18.70 -8.69
N ALA A 195 27.88 -17.62 -8.47
CA ALA A 195 27.44 -17.24 -7.13
C ALA A 195 26.49 -18.27 -6.49
N VAL A 196 25.60 -18.88 -7.29
CA VAL A 196 24.74 -19.98 -6.83
C VAL A 196 25.57 -21.23 -6.53
N TYR A 197 26.57 -21.55 -7.36
CA TYR A 197 27.49 -22.67 -7.13
C TYR A 197 28.30 -22.50 -5.83
N ASP A 198 28.80 -21.29 -5.59
CA ASP A 198 29.57 -20.94 -4.40
C ASP A 198 28.69 -20.87 -3.12
N GLY A 199 27.36 -20.80 -3.27
CA GLY A 199 26.41 -20.82 -2.16
C GLY A 199 26.57 -19.67 -1.17
N GLU A 200 26.46 -19.97 0.12
CA GLU A 200 26.54 -18.97 1.21
C GLU A 200 27.91 -18.25 1.29
N ASP A 201 28.97 -18.86 0.75
CA ASP A 201 30.30 -18.24 0.71
C ASP A 201 30.40 -17.15 -0.38
N SER A 202 29.40 -17.04 -1.26
CA SER A 202 29.38 -16.02 -2.32
C SER A 202 28.93 -14.66 -1.82
N MET A 203 29.86 -13.71 -1.83
CA MET A 203 29.56 -12.30 -1.57
C MET A 203 28.58 -11.71 -2.59
N LEU A 204 28.60 -12.19 -3.84
CA LEU A 204 27.67 -11.73 -4.87
C LEU A 204 26.25 -12.24 -4.57
N LEU A 205 26.11 -13.52 -4.21
CA LEU A 205 24.83 -14.10 -3.84
C LEU A 205 24.22 -13.38 -2.63
N ALA A 206 25.06 -13.11 -1.62
CA ALA A 206 24.67 -12.35 -0.44
C ALA A 206 24.21 -10.93 -0.78
N SER A 207 24.92 -10.26 -1.69
CA SER A 207 24.55 -8.92 -2.17
C SER A 207 23.21 -8.91 -2.90
N ILE A 208 22.99 -9.88 -3.79
CA ILE A 208 21.73 -10.03 -4.54
C ILE A 208 20.56 -10.28 -3.58
N HIS A 209 20.69 -11.27 -2.69
CA HIS A 209 19.62 -11.60 -1.74
C HIS A 209 19.34 -10.45 -0.77
N THR A 210 20.37 -9.78 -0.27
CA THR A 210 20.18 -8.62 0.60
C THR A 210 19.42 -7.50 -0.12
N ALA A 211 19.71 -7.25 -1.40
CA ALA A 211 18.98 -6.25 -2.18
C ALA A 211 17.52 -6.66 -2.39
N LEU A 212 17.27 -7.90 -2.82
CA LEU A 212 15.92 -8.42 -3.05
C LEU A 212 15.08 -8.43 -1.76
N LEU A 213 15.64 -8.92 -0.66
CA LEU A 213 14.95 -8.95 0.63
C LEU A 213 14.61 -7.53 1.10
N ARG A 214 15.50 -6.55 0.92
CA ARG A 214 15.16 -5.14 1.24
C ARG A 214 13.97 -4.64 0.43
N THR A 215 13.92 -4.96 -0.87
CA THR A 215 12.79 -4.58 -1.73
C THR A 215 11.50 -5.26 -1.26
N VAL A 216 11.53 -6.57 -1.00
CA VAL A 216 10.36 -7.32 -0.53
C VAL A 216 9.86 -6.78 0.81
N LEU A 217 10.75 -6.51 1.77
CA LEU A 217 10.38 -5.95 3.07
C LEU A 217 9.74 -4.57 2.93
N ALA A 218 10.28 -3.71 2.05
CA ALA A 218 9.70 -2.40 1.78
C ALA A 218 8.29 -2.53 1.16
N ASP A 219 8.11 -3.43 0.20
CA ASP A 219 6.82 -3.66 -0.45
C ASP A 219 5.78 -4.23 0.53
N MET A 220 6.18 -5.13 1.43
CA MET A 220 5.34 -5.67 2.51
C MET A 220 4.86 -4.57 3.45
N GLU A 221 5.77 -3.73 3.95
CA GLU A 221 5.47 -2.60 4.84
C GLU A 221 4.55 -1.57 4.13
N GLU A 222 4.85 -1.22 2.88
CA GLU A 222 4.08 -0.25 2.09
C GLU A 222 2.67 -0.79 1.78
N ALA A 223 2.55 -2.04 1.34
CA ALA A 223 1.28 -2.68 1.06
C ALA A 223 0.39 -2.77 2.31
N HIS A 224 0.99 -3.15 3.44
CA HIS A 224 0.28 -3.21 4.71
C HIS A 224 -0.18 -1.81 5.16
N ALA A 225 0.68 -0.79 5.09
CA ALA A 225 0.33 0.59 5.42
C ALA A 225 -0.76 1.18 4.50
N ALA A 226 -0.81 0.75 3.24
CA ALA A 226 -1.87 1.08 2.29
C ALA A 226 -3.20 0.35 2.58
N GLY A 227 -3.23 -0.56 3.57
CA GLY A 227 -4.40 -1.34 3.95
C GLY A 227 -4.72 -2.49 3.01
N ALA A 228 -3.78 -2.93 2.16
CA ALA A 228 -4.00 -3.98 1.16
C ALA A 228 -4.38 -5.34 1.77
N HIS A 229 -4.00 -5.59 3.03
CA HIS A 229 -4.33 -6.81 3.77
C HIS A 229 -5.82 -6.91 4.16
N ILE A 230 -6.53 -5.78 4.29
CA ILE A 230 -7.93 -5.70 4.78
C ILE A 230 -8.94 -5.93 3.64
N THR A 231 -8.49 -5.98 2.40
CA THR A 231 -9.38 -5.80 1.24
C THR A 231 -9.99 -7.10 0.70
N THR A 232 -9.79 -8.22 1.39
CA THR A 232 -10.58 -9.45 1.25
C THR A 232 -12.03 -9.21 1.70
N GLY A 233 -12.79 -8.40 0.95
CA GLY A 233 -14.20 -8.12 1.27
C GLY A 233 -14.72 -6.75 0.84
N LEU A 234 -13.92 -5.91 0.18
CA LEU A 234 -14.46 -4.70 -0.42
C LEU A 234 -15.42 -5.10 -1.55
N GLY A 235 -16.66 -4.62 -1.47
CA GLY A 235 -17.78 -5.06 -2.31
C GLY A 235 -17.50 -5.05 -3.82
N PRO A 236 -18.39 -5.67 -4.62
CA PRO A 236 -18.15 -5.89 -6.04
C PRO A 236 -17.77 -4.59 -6.77
N GLY A 237 -16.55 -4.55 -7.31
CA GLY A 237 -16.02 -3.43 -8.10
C GLY A 237 -14.76 -2.74 -7.54
N VAL A 238 -14.27 -3.11 -6.36
CA VAL A 238 -12.95 -2.70 -5.87
C VAL A 238 -11.94 -3.81 -6.17
N SER A 239 -11.16 -3.63 -7.23
CA SER A 239 -10.02 -4.50 -7.55
C SER A 239 -8.76 -3.85 -6.99
N ILE A 240 -8.08 -4.54 -6.08
CA ILE A 240 -6.71 -4.20 -5.68
C ILE A 240 -5.79 -5.18 -6.38
N ASP A 241 -4.62 -4.69 -6.76
CA ASP A 241 -3.58 -5.52 -7.35
C ASP A 241 -3.30 -6.74 -6.46
N ARG A 242 -3.39 -7.93 -7.03
CA ARG A 242 -3.27 -9.19 -6.28
C ARG A 242 -1.87 -9.35 -5.69
N GLY A 243 -0.85 -8.81 -6.35
CA GLY A 243 0.53 -8.77 -5.83
C GLY A 243 0.63 -7.91 -4.59
N LEU A 244 0.06 -6.69 -4.64
CA LEU A 244 0.01 -5.79 -3.49
C LEU A 244 -0.76 -6.40 -2.31
N GLN A 245 -1.90 -7.06 -2.58
CA GLN A 245 -2.65 -7.76 -1.54
C GLN A 245 -1.82 -8.88 -0.90
N HIS A 246 -1.11 -9.67 -1.71
CA HIS A 246 -0.27 -10.76 -1.22
C HIS A 246 0.89 -10.24 -0.35
N ALA A 247 1.57 -9.16 -0.78
CA ALA A 247 2.63 -8.53 0.01
C ALA A 247 2.14 -8.04 1.38
N GLY A 248 0.94 -7.43 1.43
CA GLY A 248 0.33 -7.00 2.69
C GLY A 248 -0.05 -8.17 3.62
N LEU A 249 -0.53 -9.29 3.06
CA LEU A 249 -0.85 -10.50 3.83
C LEU A 249 0.41 -11.22 4.34
N LEU A 250 1.50 -11.18 3.59
CA LEU A 250 2.76 -11.81 4.00
C LEU A 250 3.32 -11.18 5.28
N LEU A 251 3.09 -9.88 5.49
CA LEU A 251 3.48 -9.20 6.72
C LEU A 251 2.66 -9.67 7.93
N GLU A 252 1.35 -9.82 7.77
CA GLU A 252 0.46 -10.39 8.79
C GLU A 252 0.87 -11.82 9.16
N GLU A 253 1.20 -12.62 8.16
CA GLU A 253 1.63 -14.01 8.37
C GLU A 253 2.97 -14.07 9.11
N ALA A 254 3.93 -13.21 8.75
CA ALA A 254 5.19 -13.12 9.48
C ALA A 254 4.98 -12.80 10.96
N TRP A 255 4.08 -11.87 11.29
CA TRP A 255 3.71 -11.58 12.68
C TRP A 255 2.96 -12.73 13.36
N ALA A 256 2.12 -13.47 12.62
CA ALA A 256 1.42 -14.65 13.15
C ALA A 256 2.40 -15.78 13.54
N TRP A 257 3.51 -15.92 12.79
CA TRP A 257 4.63 -16.80 13.15
C TRP A 257 5.49 -16.26 14.30
N GLY A 258 5.25 -15.03 14.75
CA GLY A 258 6.01 -14.37 15.81
C GLY A 258 7.34 -13.76 15.36
N TYR A 259 7.55 -13.62 14.04
CA TYR A 259 8.74 -12.96 13.52
C TYR A 259 8.64 -11.44 13.67
N ASP A 260 9.77 -10.83 14.01
CA ASP A 260 9.89 -9.37 14.10
C ASP A 260 10.51 -8.80 12.82
N VAL A 261 9.67 -8.20 11.98
CA VAL A 261 10.09 -7.60 10.71
C VAL A 261 10.99 -6.38 10.92
N GLU A 262 10.88 -5.67 12.06
CA GLU A 262 11.83 -4.61 12.39
C GLU A 262 13.23 -5.20 12.66
N SER A 263 13.28 -6.37 13.30
CA SER A 263 14.51 -7.13 13.49
C SER A 263 15.08 -7.62 12.16
N TRP A 264 14.26 -8.12 11.22
CA TRP A 264 14.71 -8.47 9.88
C TRP A 264 15.41 -7.27 9.22
N ARG A 265 14.75 -6.11 9.20
CA ARG A 265 15.31 -4.90 8.59
C ARG A 265 16.60 -4.44 9.29
N ALA A 266 16.65 -4.48 10.61
CA ALA A 266 17.80 -4.05 11.40
C ALA A 266 19.02 -4.95 11.22
N HIS A 267 18.79 -6.26 11.05
CA HIS A 267 19.86 -7.25 11.03
C HIS A 267 20.21 -7.74 9.62
N LEU A 268 19.45 -7.43 8.57
CA LEU A 268 19.69 -7.89 7.21
C LEU A 268 21.03 -7.39 6.63
N ASN A 269 21.99 -8.31 6.51
CA ASN A 269 23.33 -8.08 6.00
C ASN A 269 23.89 -9.34 5.30
N MET A 270 25.14 -9.27 4.82
CA MET A 270 25.78 -10.32 4.03
C MET A 270 25.89 -11.68 4.73
N LEU A 271 25.83 -11.73 6.07
CA LEU A 271 25.94 -12.96 6.85
C LEU A 271 24.60 -13.47 7.38
N THR A 272 23.58 -12.62 7.43
CA THR A 272 22.28 -12.90 8.07
C THR A 272 21.14 -13.02 7.08
N TRP A 273 21.37 -12.69 5.80
CA TRP A 273 20.37 -12.86 4.74
C TRP A 273 19.80 -14.29 4.64
N PRO A 274 20.55 -15.40 4.87
CA PRO A 274 19.97 -16.73 4.77
C PRO A 274 18.90 -16.96 5.84
N GLU A 275 19.13 -16.43 7.05
CA GLU A 275 18.18 -16.58 8.16
C GLU A 275 16.92 -15.73 7.93
N VAL A 276 17.08 -14.48 7.48
CA VAL A 276 15.91 -13.63 7.11
C VAL A 276 15.13 -14.27 5.96
N LEU A 277 15.82 -14.83 4.96
CA LEU A 277 15.18 -15.55 3.85
C LEU A 277 14.43 -16.79 4.35
N ARG A 278 15.01 -17.55 5.28
CA ARG A 278 14.39 -18.74 5.87
C ARG A 278 13.10 -18.37 6.59
N GLU A 279 13.12 -17.34 7.43
CA GLU A 279 11.92 -16.90 8.16
C GLU A 279 10.84 -16.35 7.22
N LEU A 280 11.25 -15.58 6.20
CA LEU A 280 10.35 -15.13 5.14
C LEU A 280 9.73 -16.31 4.35
N ALA A 281 10.51 -17.33 4.03
CA ALA A 281 10.02 -18.51 3.32
C ALA A 281 8.99 -19.31 4.14
N VAL A 282 9.19 -19.41 5.46
CA VAL A 282 8.20 -19.99 6.39
C VAL A 282 6.92 -19.17 6.39
N ALA A 283 7.02 -17.83 6.49
CA ALA A 283 5.85 -16.95 6.42
C ALA A 283 5.15 -17.03 5.05
N ALA A 284 5.90 -17.28 3.97
CA ALA A 284 5.34 -17.46 2.63
C ALA A 284 4.77 -18.87 2.38
N THR A 285 4.90 -19.80 3.33
CA THR A 285 4.51 -21.22 3.20
C THR A 285 5.27 -22.01 2.12
N VAL A 286 6.50 -21.57 1.80
CA VAL A 286 7.36 -22.18 0.78
C VAL A 286 8.51 -23.00 1.40
N GLY A 287 8.82 -22.79 2.68
CA GLY A 287 9.98 -23.38 3.40
C GLY A 287 9.64 -24.35 4.51
#